data_AF-A0A4Z1E013-F1
#
_entry.id   AF-A0A4Z1E013-F1
#
_cell.length_a   1.000
_cell.length_b   1.000
_cell.length_c   1.000
_cell.angle_alpha   90.00
_cell.angle_beta   90.00
_cell.angle_gamma   90.00
#
_symmetry.space_group_name_H-M   'P 1'
#
loop_
_entity.id
_entity.type
_entity.pdbx_description
1 polymer ?
#
loop_
_entity_poly.entity_id
_entity_poly.type
_entity_poly.pdbx_seq_one_letter_code
_entity_poly.pdbx_strand_id
1 'polypeptide(L)'
;MSTSLISPVAAQERTLLRELSAGAAVSGGIGAGVWAWGALQHRPAATAFGRQTLAWAAIDGLIALAGRRGVASPPDDEDAAIARARRMRNVTAVNAVLDVGYVVGGLALTRWSRAPRSTRVADGTAVAIQGAFLLWLDTRHALHFRRLARTAD
;
A
#
# COMPACT_ATOMS: atom_id res chain seq x y z
N MET A 1 -36.35 -4.70 1.01
CA MET A 1 -35.67 -3.39 1.18
C MET A 1 -34.28 -3.55 0.62
N SER A 2 -33.99 -3.00 -0.57
CA SER A 2 -32.61 -2.98 -1.08
C SER A 2 -31.79 -2.05 -0.20
N THR A 3 -30.78 -2.59 0.49
CA THR A 3 -29.86 -1.79 1.30
C THR A 3 -28.95 -1.01 0.36
N SER A 4 -28.99 0.33 0.38
CA SER A 4 -28.16 1.14 -0.52
C SER A 4 -26.66 0.90 -0.31
N LEU A 5 -25.91 0.75 -1.40
CA LEU A 5 -24.46 0.51 -1.41
C LEU A 5 -23.62 1.79 -1.41
N ILE A 6 -24.22 2.97 -1.60
CA ILE A 6 -23.51 4.25 -1.64
C ILE A 6 -22.66 4.47 -0.38
N SER A 7 -23.28 4.34 0.80
CA SER A 7 -22.60 4.54 2.09
C SER A 7 -21.54 3.47 2.39
N PRO A 8 -21.82 2.15 2.23
CA PRO A 8 -20.81 1.09 2.37
C PRO A 8 -19.58 1.27 1.47
N VAL A 9 -19.77 1.59 0.18
CA VAL A 9 -18.66 1.78 -0.76
C VAL A 9 -17.81 2.97 -0.34
N ALA A 10 -18.42 4.12 -0.09
CA ALA A 10 -17.70 5.32 0.35
C ALA A 10 -16.99 5.10 1.70
N ALA A 11 -17.59 4.35 2.63
CA ALA A 11 -16.96 3.99 3.90
C ALA A 11 -15.74 3.09 3.69
N GLN A 12 -15.82 2.14 2.77
CA GLN A 12 -14.72 1.23 2.48
C GLN A 12 -13.54 1.95 1.80
N GLU A 13 -13.80 2.93 0.94
CA GLU A 13 -12.76 3.80 0.37
C GLU A 13 -12.08 4.66 1.43
N ARG A 14 -12.84 5.22 2.36
CA ARG A 14 -12.29 5.96 3.51
C ARG A 14 -11.39 5.08 4.38
N THR A 15 -11.81 3.84 4.63
CA THR A 15 -11.02 2.88 5.41
C THR A 15 -9.70 2.56 4.72
N LEU A 16 -9.73 2.23 3.42
CA LEU A 16 -8.52 2.01 2.60
C LEU A 16 -7.58 3.21 2.68
N LEU A 17 -8.12 4.41 2.46
CA LEU A 17 -7.32 5.62 2.44
C LEU A 17 -6.68 5.94 3.79
N ARG A 18 -7.42 5.73 4.87
CA ARG A 18 -6.94 5.92 6.25
C ARG A 18 -5.82 4.94 6.57
N GLU A 19 -5.98 3.67 6.24
CA GLU A 19 -5.00 2.63 6.53
C GLU A 19 -3.73 2.81 5.69
N LEU A 20 -3.86 3.18 4.41
CA LEU A 20 -2.71 3.56 3.58
C LEU A 20 -1.99 4.79 4.16
N SER A 21 -2.75 5.83 4.56
CA SER A 21 -2.17 7.04 5.17
C SER A 21 -1.45 6.73 6.49
N ALA A 22 -2.04 5.88 7.33
CA ALA A 22 -1.45 5.47 8.60
C ALA A 22 -0.19 4.61 8.37
N GLY A 23 -0.24 3.68 7.42
CA GLY A 23 0.91 2.88 6.99
C GLY A 23 2.06 3.76 6.49
N ALA A 24 1.78 4.74 5.63
CA ALA A 24 2.75 5.73 5.16
C ALA A 24 3.35 6.56 6.32
N ALA A 25 2.53 7.02 7.26
CA ALA A 25 3.03 7.80 8.40
C ALA A 25 3.94 6.97 9.33
N VAL A 26 3.53 5.74 9.66
CA VAL A 26 4.30 4.84 10.52
C VAL A 26 5.60 4.43 9.85
N SER A 27 5.54 3.96 8.60
CA SER A 27 6.74 3.57 7.84
C SER A 27 7.66 4.76 7.60
N GLY A 28 7.11 5.95 7.32
CA GLY A 28 7.89 7.18 7.17
C GLY A 28 8.65 7.54 8.45
N GLY A 29 7.99 7.48 9.61
CA GLY A 29 8.63 7.70 10.90
C GLY A 29 9.74 6.69 11.19
N ILE A 30 9.49 5.39 10.96
CA ILE A 30 10.50 4.33 11.12
C ILE A 30 11.66 4.56 10.15
N GLY A 31 11.36 4.81 8.87
CA GLY A 31 12.35 5.01 7.82
C GLY A 31 13.26 6.20 8.10
N ALA A 32 12.68 7.34 8.47
CA ALA A 32 13.43 8.54 8.85
C ALA A 32 14.31 8.30 10.09
N GLY A 33 13.76 7.65 11.13
CA GLY A 33 14.50 7.33 12.35
C GLY A 33 15.67 6.38 12.10
N VAL A 34 15.44 5.29 11.36
CA VAL A 34 16.49 4.31 11.02
C VAL A 34 17.53 4.91 10.08
N TRP A 35 17.11 5.77 9.15
CA TRP A 35 18.03 6.47 8.25
C TRP A 35 18.96 7.41 9.02
N ALA A 36 18.40 8.26 9.88
CA ALA A 36 19.17 9.19 10.71
C ALA A 36 20.11 8.45 11.67
N TRP A 37 19.59 7.43 12.38
CA TRP A 37 20.40 6.59 13.26
C TRP A 37 21.54 5.90 12.50
N GLY A 38 21.23 5.30 11.35
CA GLY A 38 22.22 4.63 10.52
C GLY A 38 23.32 5.57 10.04
N ALA A 39 22.96 6.80 9.66
CA ALA A 39 23.91 7.84 9.26
C ALA A 39 24.81 8.27 10.42
N LEU A 40 24.24 8.54 11.60
CA LEU A 40 24.97 8.94 12.80
C LEU A 40 25.97 7.86 13.26
N GLN A 41 25.62 6.58 13.11
CA GLN A 41 26.43 5.45 13.55
C GLN A 41 27.33 4.87 12.45
N HIS A 42 27.41 5.52 11.28
CA HIS A 42 28.13 5.02 10.09
C HIS A 42 27.78 3.57 9.72
N ARG A 43 26.49 3.21 9.80
CA ARG A 43 25.96 1.87 9.47
C ARG A 43 25.28 1.90 8.09
N PRO A 44 26.02 1.62 6.99
CA PRO A 44 25.49 1.82 5.63
C PRO A 44 24.24 0.98 5.33
N ALA A 45 24.12 -0.22 5.89
CA ALA A 45 22.93 -1.05 5.73
C ALA A 45 21.68 -0.45 6.40
N ALA A 46 21.82 0.11 7.60
CA ALA A 46 20.71 0.79 8.28
C ALA A 46 20.31 2.06 7.52
N THR A 47 21.30 2.84 7.07
CA THR A 47 21.05 4.02 6.21
C THR A 47 20.28 3.65 4.95
N ALA A 48 20.68 2.56 4.26
CA ALA A 48 20.01 2.07 3.06
C ALA A 48 18.56 1.63 3.35
N PHE A 49 18.35 0.78 4.37
CA PHE A 49 17.02 0.33 4.78
C PHE A 49 16.09 1.51 5.12
N GLY A 50 16.57 2.45 5.93
CA GLY A 50 15.80 3.61 6.36
C GLY A 50 15.41 4.51 5.19
N ARG A 51 16.37 4.82 4.30
CA ARG A 51 16.14 5.60 3.08
C ARG A 51 15.11 4.92 2.17
N GLN A 52 15.23 3.61 1.95
CA GLN A 52 14.32 2.86 1.10
C GLN A 52 12.91 2.81 1.69
N THR A 53 12.79 2.61 3.01
CA THR A 53 11.51 2.62 3.73
C THR A 53 10.85 4.00 3.66
N LEU A 54 11.60 5.07 3.88
CA LEU A 54 11.11 6.44 3.80
C LEU A 54 10.67 6.82 2.38
N ALA A 55 11.40 6.36 1.36
CA ALA A 55 11.04 6.61 -0.04
C ALA A 55 9.69 5.97 -0.39
N TRP A 56 9.45 4.72 0.02
CA TRP A 56 8.16 4.05 -0.17
C TRP A 56 7.04 4.73 0.61
N ALA A 57 7.29 5.09 1.88
CA ALA A 57 6.34 5.85 2.69
C ALA A 57 5.90 7.16 2.02
N ALA A 58 6.82 7.85 1.36
CA ALA A 58 6.52 9.07 0.61
C ALA A 58 5.62 8.78 -0.62
N ILE A 59 5.89 7.70 -1.36
CA ILE A 59 5.06 7.26 -2.49
C ILE A 59 3.64 6.92 -2.01
N ASP A 60 3.52 6.13 -0.95
CA ASP A 60 2.21 5.75 -0.38
C ASP A 60 1.44 6.98 0.12
N GLY A 61 2.14 7.93 0.75
CA GLY A 61 1.56 9.21 1.16
C GLY A 61 1.03 10.03 -0.02
N LEU A 62 1.74 10.06 -1.16
CA LEU A 62 1.28 10.72 -2.38
C LEU A 62 0.06 10.02 -2.99
N ILE A 63 0.06 8.69 -3.02
CA ILE A 63 -1.10 7.90 -3.48
C ILE A 63 -2.31 8.18 -2.58
N ALA A 64 -2.11 8.19 -1.26
CA ALA A 64 -3.18 8.51 -0.31
C ALA A 64 -3.69 9.95 -0.47
N LEU A 65 -2.81 10.91 -0.74
CA LEU A 65 -3.22 12.29 -1.02
C LEU A 65 -4.06 12.37 -2.30
N ALA A 66 -3.63 11.70 -3.37
CA ALA A 66 -4.37 11.65 -4.63
C ALA A 66 -5.75 10.99 -4.46
N GLY A 67 -5.82 9.91 -3.66
CA GLY A 67 -7.06 9.18 -3.36
C GLY A 67 -8.12 9.99 -2.62
N ARG A 68 -7.76 11.07 -1.91
CA ARG A 68 -8.73 11.95 -1.21
C ARG A 68 -9.76 12.56 -2.15
N ARG A 69 -9.38 12.85 -3.40
CA ARG A 69 -10.32 13.38 -4.40
C ARG A 69 -11.45 12.39 -4.68
N GLY A 70 -11.12 11.11 -4.83
CA GLY A 70 -12.10 10.05 -5.09
C GLY A 70 -13.03 9.77 -3.90
N VAL A 71 -12.56 10.01 -2.67
CA VAL A 71 -13.37 9.91 -1.45
C VAL A 71 -14.28 11.13 -1.25
N ALA A 72 -13.83 12.31 -1.67
CA ALA A 72 -14.60 13.55 -1.58
C ALA A 72 -15.79 13.61 -2.56
N SER A 73 -15.75 12.78 -3.60
CA SER A 73 -16.81 12.61 -4.59
C SER A 73 -17.43 11.21 -4.47
N PRO A 74 -18.34 10.98 -3.50
CA PRO A 74 -19.03 9.70 -3.37
C PRO A 74 -19.92 9.42 -4.60
N PRO A 75 -20.31 8.16 -4.83
CA PRO A 75 -21.25 7.82 -5.91
C PRO A 75 -22.59 8.54 -5.76
N ASP A 76 -23.14 9.03 -6.87
CA ASP A 76 -24.39 9.80 -6.89
C ASP A 76 -25.65 8.94 -6.79
N ASP A 77 -25.56 7.70 -7.29
CA ASP A 77 -26.64 6.71 -7.29
C ASP A 77 -26.11 5.28 -7.07
N GLU A 78 -27.04 4.33 -7.05
CA GLU A 78 -26.76 2.92 -6.76
C GLU A 78 -25.94 2.24 -7.87
N ASP A 79 -26.26 2.51 -9.14
CA ASP A 79 -25.52 1.96 -10.28
C ASP A 79 -24.08 2.46 -10.31
N ALA A 80 -23.88 3.75 -10.01
CA ALA A 80 -22.58 4.36 -9.81
C ALA A 80 -21.82 3.71 -8.64
N ALA A 81 -22.50 3.40 -7.53
CA ALA A 81 -21.89 2.72 -6.38
C ALA A 81 -21.42 1.30 -6.74
N ILE A 82 -22.22 0.54 -7.48
CA ILE A 82 -21.86 -0.81 -7.96
C ILE A 82 -20.67 -0.73 -8.92
N ALA A 83 -20.70 0.20 -9.88
CA ALA A 83 -19.60 0.42 -10.81
C ALA A 83 -18.32 0.83 -10.07
N ARG A 84 -18.44 1.69 -9.04
CA ARG A 84 -17.33 2.11 -8.18
C ARG A 84 -16.75 0.92 -7.40
N ALA A 85 -17.59 0.07 -6.82
CA ALA A 85 -17.16 -1.14 -6.11
C ALA A 85 -16.39 -2.09 -7.04
N ARG A 86 -16.92 -2.37 -8.24
CA ARG A 86 -16.26 -3.21 -9.26
C ARG A 86 -14.91 -2.62 -9.69
N ARG A 87 -14.85 -1.31 -9.92
CA ARG A 87 -13.61 -0.60 -10.26
C ARG A 87 -12.57 -0.71 -9.16
N MET A 88 -12.95 -0.43 -7.91
CA MET A 88 -12.05 -0.50 -6.76
C MET A 88 -11.57 -1.92 -6.49
N ARG A 89 -12.44 -2.93 -6.66
CA ARG A 89 -12.06 -4.35 -6.65
C ARG A 89 -10.98 -4.65 -7.68
N ASN A 90 -11.09 -4.10 -8.90
CA ASN A 90 -10.12 -4.35 -9.96
C ASN A 90 -8.78 -3.67 -9.67
N VAL A 91 -8.81 -2.40 -9.28
CA VAL A 91 -7.59 -1.62 -8.95
C VAL A 91 -6.81 -2.30 -7.83
N THR A 92 -7.47 -2.59 -6.71
CA THR A 92 -6.83 -3.25 -5.56
C THR A 92 -6.37 -4.68 -5.89
N ALA A 93 -7.10 -5.43 -6.71
CA ALA A 93 -6.64 -6.76 -7.15
C ALA A 93 -5.39 -6.70 -8.06
N VAL A 94 -5.33 -5.71 -8.96
CA VAL A 94 -4.14 -5.50 -9.80
C VAL A 94 -2.96 -5.08 -8.94
N ASN A 95 -3.14 -4.16 -7.99
CA ASN A 95 -2.08 -3.78 -7.06
C ASN A 95 -1.59 -4.97 -6.23
N ALA A 96 -2.49 -5.80 -5.70
CA ALA A 96 -2.09 -7.01 -4.98
C ALA A 96 -1.18 -7.92 -5.83
N VAL A 97 -1.42 -8.04 -7.15
CA VAL A 97 -0.53 -8.79 -8.05
C VAL A 97 0.83 -8.10 -8.20
N LEU A 98 0.86 -6.77 -8.32
CA LEU A 98 2.10 -6.00 -8.36
C LEU A 98 2.89 -6.14 -7.05
N ASP A 99 2.21 -6.19 -5.91
CA ASP A 99 2.81 -6.35 -4.58
C ASP A 99 3.48 -7.71 -4.40
N VAL A 100 2.92 -8.77 -4.99
CA VAL A 100 3.63 -10.06 -5.08
C VAL A 100 4.97 -9.86 -5.82
N GLY A 101 4.97 -9.08 -6.90
CA GLY A 101 6.19 -8.70 -7.62
C GLY A 101 7.18 -7.95 -6.74
N TYR A 102 6.73 -7.00 -5.93
CA TYR A 102 7.59 -6.28 -4.98
C TYR A 102 8.17 -7.21 -3.91
N VAL A 103 7.36 -8.09 -3.31
CA VAL A 103 7.83 -9.06 -2.31
C VAL A 103 8.87 -9.99 -2.92
N VAL A 104 8.56 -10.61 -4.06
CA VAL A 104 9.48 -11.53 -4.75
C VAL A 104 10.75 -10.81 -5.19
N GLY A 105 10.63 -9.62 -5.77
CA GLY A 105 11.76 -8.80 -6.20
C GLY A 105 12.66 -8.38 -5.03
N GLY A 106 12.08 -7.95 -3.92
CA GLY A 106 12.79 -7.63 -2.68
C GLY A 106 13.56 -8.84 -2.14
N LEU A 107 12.92 -10.01 -2.06
CA LEU A 107 13.58 -11.26 -1.66
C LEU A 107 14.66 -11.73 -2.64
N ALA A 108 14.48 -11.51 -3.93
CA ALA A 108 15.50 -11.83 -4.93
C ALA A 108 16.75 -10.95 -4.74
N LEU A 109 16.57 -9.66 -4.44
CA LEU A 109 17.65 -8.73 -4.14
C LEU A 109 18.44 -9.15 -2.88
N THR A 110 17.78 -9.74 -1.88
CA THR A 110 18.49 -10.26 -0.69
C THR A 110 19.29 -11.54 -0.97
N ARG A 111 18.87 -12.37 -1.94
CA ARG A 111 19.50 -13.67 -2.23
C ARG A 111 20.57 -13.66 -3.31
N TRP A 112 20.48 -12.80 -4.33
CA TRP A 112 21.32 -12.88 -5.54
C TRP A 112 22.37 -11.77 -5.70
N SER A 113 22.64 -10.99 -4.66
CA SER A 113 23.58 -9.87 -4.71
C SER A 113 25.06 -10.31 -4.62
N ARG A 114 25.88 -9.94 -5.63
CA ARG A 114 27.35 -10.17 -5.70
C ARG A 114 28.25 -8.99 -5.23
N ALA A 115 27.70 -7.81 -4.92
CA ALA A 115 28.44 -6.63 -4.42
C ALA A 115 28.36 -6.53 -2.87
N PRO A 116 28.97 -5.54 -2.15
CA PRO A 116 29.01 -5.52 -0.68
C PRO A 116 27.61 -5.78 -0.09
N ARG A 117 27.43 -6.97 0.48
CA ARG A 117 26.11 -7.62 0.58
C ARG A 117 25.09 -6.85 1.43
N SER A 118 25.53 -6.00 2.35
CA SER A 118 24.68 -5.48 3.41
C SER A 118 23.69 -4.40 2.96
N THR A 119 24.04 -3.53 2.01
CA THR A 119 23.15 -2.43 1.57
C THR A 119 22.06 -2.90 0.62
N ARG A 120 22.37 -3.74 -0.37
CA ARG A 120 21.35 -4.33 -1.26
C ARG A 120 20.41 -5.27 -0.52
N VAL A 121 20.93 -6.03 0.45
CA VAL A 121 20.08 -6.86 1.33
C VAL A 121 19.14 -5.96 2.13
N ALA A 122 19.64 -4.84 2.65
CA ALA A 122 18.82 -3.86 3.36
C ALA A 122 17.73 -3.23 2.45
N ASP A 123 18.09 -2.79 1.24
CA ASP A 123 17.13 -2.25 0.27
C ASP A 123 16.07 -3.30 -0.11
N GLY A 124 16.49 -4.53 -0.44
CA GLY A 124 15.58 -5.63 -0.78
C GLY A 124 14.67 -6.04 0.38
N THR A 125 15.19 -6.03 1.62
CA THR A 125 14.40 -6.27 2.83
C THR A 125 13.35 -5.19 3.02
N ALA A 126 13.71 -3.91 2.85
CA ALA A 126 12.74 -2.81 2.93
C ALA A 126 11.63 -2.96 1.87
N VAL A 127 12.00 -3.24 0.62
CA VAL A 127 11.03 -3.46 -0.48
C VAL A 127 10.10 -4.64 -0.17
N ALA A 128 10.64 -5.76 0.33
CA ALA A 128 9.84 -6.94 0.65
C ALA A 128 8.85 -6.68 1.80
N ILE A 129 9.27 -5.98 2.85
CA ILE A 129 8.39 -5.63 3.98
C ILE A 129 7.28 -4.67 3.53
N GLN A 130 7.61 -3.63 2.75
CA GLN A 130 6.62 -2.70 2.23
C GLN A 130 5.63 -3.40 1.29
N GLY A 131 6.13 -4.20 0.35
CA GLY A 131 5.29 -5.00 -0.55
C GLY A 131 4.39 -5.97 0.21
N ALA A 132 4.85 -6.60 1.30
CA ALA A 132 4.03 -7.51 2.08
C ALA A 132 2.88 -6.79 2.81
N PHE A 133 3.13 -5.58 3.32
CA PHE A 133 2.08 -4.75 3.91
C PHE A 133 1.03 -4.35 2.86
N LEU A 134 1.46 -3.84 1.70
CA LEU A 134 0.56 -3.44 0.63
C LEU A 134 -0.22 -4.63 0.07
N LEU A 135 0.43 -5.78 -0.12
CA LEU A 135 -0.24 -7.02 -0.54
C LEU A 135 -1.40 -7.40 0.39
N TRP A 136 -1.17 -7.34 1.71
CA TRP A 136 -2.20 -7.62 2.69
C TRP A 136 -3.34 -6.60 2.61
N LEU A 137 -3.02 -5.31 2.51
CA LEU A 137 -3.96 -4.21 2.40
C LEU A 137 -4.84 -4.39 1.15
N ASP A 138 -4.23 -4.45 -0.02
CA ASP A 138 -4.91 -4.51 -1.31
C ASP A 138 -5.72 -5.81 -1.47
N THR A 139 -5.21 -6.95 -1.01
CA THR A 139 -5.99 -8.20 -1.01
C THR A 139 -7.25 -8.08 -0.16
N ARG A 140 -7.12 -7.54 1.08
CA ARG A 140 -8.27 -7.36 1.98
C ARG A 140 -9.32 -6.43 1.36
N HIS A 141 -8.89 -5.31 0.79
CA HIS A 141 -9.82 -4.34 0.19
C HIS A 141 -10.44 -4.87 -1.10
N ALA A 142 -9.68 -5.56 -1.95
CA ALA A 142 -10.20 -6.22 -3.15
C ALA A 142 -11.31 -7.23 -2.81
N LEU A 143 -11.09 -8.05 -1.79
CA LEU A 143 -12.07 -9.02 -1.32
C LEU A 143 -13.33 -8.35 -0.76
N HIS A 144 -13.19 -7.23 -0.05
CA HIS A 144 -14.33 -6.50 0.49
C HIS A 144 -15.14 -5.83 -0.63
N PHE A 145 -14.49 -5.08 -1.53
CA PHE A 145 -15.16 -4.47 -2.68
C PHE A 145 -15.83 -5.52 -3.58
N ARG A 146 -15.24 -6.71 -3.71
CA ARG A 146 -15.88 -7.84 -4.40
C ARG A 146 -17.17 -8.28 -3.72
N ARG A 147 -17.25 -8.28 -2.39
CA ARG A 147 -18.50 -8.63 -1.67
C ARG A 147 -19.57 -7.57 -1.92
N LEU A 148 -19.22 -6.29 -1.81
CA LEU A 148 -20.13 -5.17 -2.09
C LEU A 148 -20.66 -5.20 -3.53
N ALA A 149 -19.81 -5.55 -4.50
CA ALA A 149 -20.23 -5.66 -5.90
C ALA A 149 -21.17 -6.86 -6.15
N ARG A 150 -21.05 -7.95 -5.39
CA ARG A 150 -21.87 -9.16 -5.54
C ARG A 150 -23.23 -9.06 -4.85
N THR A 151 -23.37 -8.22 -3.82
CA THR A 151 -24.66 -8.01 -3.16
C THR A 151 -25.66 -7.24 -4.02
N ALA A 152 -25.23 -6.73 -5.16
CA ALA A 152 -26.03 -6.02 -6.14
C ALA A 152 -26.48 -6.89 -7.33
N ASP A 153 -25.90 -8.09 -7.48
CA ASP A 153 -26.25 -9.07 -8.50
C ASP A 153 -27.34 -10.01 -7.94
#